data_AF-A0A968WIQ8-F1
#
_entry.id   AF-A0A968WIQ8-F1
#
_cell.length_a   1.000
_cell.length_b   1.000
_cell.length_c   1.000
_cell.angle_alpha   90.00
_cell.angle_beta   90.00
_cell.angle_gamma   90.00
#
_symmetry.space_group_name_H-M   'P 1'
#
loop_
_entity.id
_entity.type
_entity.pdbx_description
1 polymer ?
#
loop_
_entity_poly.entity_id
_entity_poly.type
_entity_poly.pdbx_seq_one_letter_code
_entity_poly.pdbx_strand_id
1 'polypeptide(L)'
;MSTDGNEILVKNYNEVYYWKRANATATVEATLAQKPTKLPYAAEPQGEAITFDRKGEGYYTLSEENDQKLPHLMFYQRKKGD
;
A
#
# COMPACT_ATOMS: atom_id res chain seq x y z
N MET A 1 0.66 7.84 1.39
CA MET A 1 1.21 8.36 0.12
C MET A 1 2.72 8.19 0.13
N SER A 2 3.37 8.12 -1.04
CA SER A 2 4.83 8.14 -1.15
C SER A 2 5.41 9.45 -0.63
N THR A 3 6.73 9.49 -0.40
CA THR A 3 7.44 10.67 0.10
C THR A 3 7.26 11.91 -0.78
N ASP A 4 7.16 11.74 -2.09
CA ASP A 4 6.94 12.80 -3.07
C ASP A 4 5.45 13.09 -3.35
N GLY A 5 4.54 12.33 -2.71
CA GLY A 5 3.10 12.47 -2.86
C GLY A 5 2.56 12.04 -4.22
N ASN A 6 3.36 11.40 -5.08
CA ASN A 6 2.93 10.96 -6.41
C ASN A 6 2.26 9.59 -6.43
N GLU A 7 2.38 8.81 -5.35
CA GLU A 7 1.85 7.46 -5.26
C GLU A 7 0.92 7.30 -4.05
N ILE A 8 -0.15 6.54 -4.25
CA ILE A 8 -1.18 6.28 -3.24
C ILE A 8 -1.33 4.78 -3.08
N LEU A 9 -1.31 4.31 -1.83
CA LEU A 9 -1.69 2.97 -1.44
C LEU A 9 -2.96 3.03 -0.61
N VAL A 10 -3.89 2.12 -0.88
CA VAL A 10 -5.07 1.87 -0.04
C VAL A 10 -5.14 0.37 0.21
N LYS A 11 -5.33 -0.01 1.46
CA LYS A 11 -5.50 -1.40 1.88
C LYS A 11 -6.91 -1.59 2.41
N ASN A 12 -7.51 -2.73 2.11
CA ASN A 12 -8.63 -3.28 2.89
C ASN A 12 -8.24 -4.65 3.46
N TYR A 13 -9.19 -5.38 4.04
CA TYR A 13 -8.91 -6.69 4.63
C TYR A 13 -8.33 -7.72 3.65
N ASN A 14 -8.62 -7.59 2.36
CA ASN A 14 -8.36 -8.62 1.35
C ASN A 14 -7.35 -8.20 0.28
N GLU A 15 -7.23 -6.89 0.00
CA GLU A 15 -6.47 -6.39 -1.14
C GLU A 15 -5.71 -5.11 -0.81
N VAL A 16 -4.60 -4.92 -1.53
CA VAL A 16 -3.85 -3.67 -1.60
C VAL A 16 -4.01 -3.08 -3.00
N TYR A 17 -4.43 -1.83 -3.05
CA TYR A 17 -4.61 -1.05 -4.26
C TYR A 17 -3.57 0.05 -4.35
N TYR A 18 -3.12 0.29 -5.57
CA TYR A 18 -2.12 1.29 -5.90
C TYR A 18 -2.59 2.22 -7.01
N TRP A 19 -2.26 3.49 -6.85
CA TRP A 19 -2.39 4.50 -7.89
C TRP A 19 -1.11 5.31 -8.00
N LYS A 20 -0.75 5.64 -9.24
CA LYS A 20 0.22 6.69 -9.57
C LYS A 20 -0.55 7.92 -10.02
N ARG A 21 -0.34 9.06 -9.37
CA ARG A 21 -0.92 10.34 -9.80
C ARG A 21 -0.34 10.68 -11.17
N ALA A 22 -1.21 11.14 -12.07
CA ALA A 22 -0.81 11.50 -13.43
C ALA A 22 0.22 12.65 -13.43
N ASN A 23 0.11 13.56 -12.47
CA ASN A 23 1.03 14.66 -12.22
C ASN A 23 0.79 15.22 -10.80
N ALA A 24 1.65 16.15 -10.37
CA ALA A 24 1.58 16.76 -9.04
C ALA A 24 0.30 17.59 -8.78
N THR A 25 -0.40 18.04 -9.84
CA THR A 25 -1.62 18.85 -9.71
C THR A 25 -2.91 18.03 -9.68
N ALA A 26 -2.88 16.77 -10.11
CA ALA A 26 -4.03 15.87 -10.08
C ALA A 26 -4.50 15.62 -8.64
N THR A 27 -5.74 15.93 -8.28
CA THR A 27 -6.21 15.77 -6.89
C THR A 27 -6.26 14.31 -6.45
N VAL A 28 -6.32 14.08 -5.14
CA VAL A 28 -6.46 12.74 -4.58
C VAL A 28 -7.78 12.10 -5.02
N GLU A 29 -8.87 12.84 -5.02
CA GLU A 29 -10.20 12.39 -5.45
C GLU A 29 -10.19 11.97 -6.92
N ALA A 30 -9.64 12.80 -7.80
CA ALA A 30 -9.54 12.50 -9.23
C ALA A 30 -8.67 11.26 -9.49
N THR A 31 -7.62 11.07 -8.69
CA THR A 31 -6.73 9.90 -8.78
C THR A 31 -7.44 8.63 -8.32
N LEU A 32 -8.13 8.66 -7.18
CA LEU A 32 -8.86 7.51 -6.64
C LEU A 32 -10.09 7.11 -7.47
N ALA A 33 -10.62 8.02 -8.29
CA ALA A 33 -11.66 7.71 -9.27
C ALA A 33 -11.18 6.86 -10.45
N GLN A 34 -9.86 6.74 -10.66
CA GLN A 34 -9.28 5.89 -11.71
C GLN A 34 -9.21 4.43 -11.27
N LYS A 35 -9.10 3.51 -12.24
CA LYS A 35 -8.92 2.08 -11.95
C LYS A 35 -7.57 1.84 -11.24
N PRO A 36 -7.54 1.26 -10.03
CA PRO A 36 -6.28 0.92 -9.37
C PRO A 36 -5.54 -0.21 -10.05
N THR A 37 -4.23 -0.27 -9.80
CA THR A 37 -3.46 -1.51 -9.91
C THR A 37 -3.62 -2.29 -8.61
N LYS A 38 -3.97 -3.57 -8.71
CA LYS A 38 -3.94 -4.47 -7.55
C LYS A 38 -2.51 -4.94 -7.32
N LEU A 39 -2.02 -4.81 -6.09
CA LEU A 39 -0.70 -5.27 -5.69
C LEU A 39 -0.77 -6.61 -4.95
N PRO A 40 0.34 -7.38 -4.90
CA PRO A 40 0.41 -8.59 -4.11
C PRO A 40 0.08 -8.35 -2.63
N TYR A 41 -0.73 -9.21 -2.02
CA TYR A 41 -1.02 -9.10 -0.61
C TYR A 41 -1.37 -10.47 -0.06
N ALA A 42 -0.68 -10.86 1.01
CA ALA A 42 -1.06 -12.03 1.79
C ALA A 42 -2.07 -11.60 2.84
N ALA A 43 -3.22 -12.26 2.90
CA ALA A 43 -4.25 -11.93 3.88
C ALA A 43 -3.69 -12.10 5.30
N GLU A 44 -3.72 -11.01 6.07
CA GLU A 44 -3.30 -10.96 7.47
C GLU A 44 -4.53 -11.05 8.38
N PRO A 45 -4.42 -11.67 9.57
CA PRO A 45 -5.40 -11.48 10.63
C PRO A 45 -5.48 -9.98 10.97
N GLN A 46 -6.61 -9.35 10.65
CA GLN A 46 -6.91 -7.94 10.94
C GLN A 46 -5.74 -6.98 10.58
N GLY A 47 -5.43 -6.83 9.30
CA GLY A 47 -4.38 -5.91 8.85
C GLY A 47 -4.67 -4.43 9.16
N GLU A 48 -3.86 -3.77 10.00
CA GLU A 48 -4.11 -2.39 10.47
C GLU A 48 -3.41 -1.30 9.66
N ALA A 49 -2.18 -1.58 9.21
CA ALA A 49 -1.35 -0.55 8.61
C ALA A 49 -0.76 -0.97 7.25
N ILE A 50 -0.48 0.06 6.44
CA ILE A 50 0.26 -0.03 5.20
C ILE A 50 1.09 1.25 5.01
N THR A 51 2.32 1.11 4.53
CA THR A 51 3.17 2.26 4.19
C THR A 51 4.14 1.92 3.08
N PHE A 52 4.55 2.93 2.31
CA PHE A 52 5.64 2.77 1.36
C PHE A 52 6.97 2.58 2.10
N ASP A 53 7.88 1.83 1.47
CA ASP A 53 9.28 1.88 1.86
C ASP A 53 9.87 3.27 1.58
N ARG A 54 10.76 3.73 2.46
CA ARG A 54 11.36 5.07 2.38
C ARG A 54 12.20 5.28 1.11
N LYS A 55 12.81 4.23 0.58
CA LYS A 55 13.61 4.28 -0.66
C LYS A 55 12.79 3.96 -1.91
N GLY A 56 11.48 3.69 -1.76
CA GLY A 56 10.62 3.30 -2.87
C GLY A 56 10.86 1.87 -3.36
N GLU A 57 11.54 1.03 -2.58
CA GLU A 57 11.88 -0.35 -2.96
C GLU A 57 10.68 -1.31 -2.84
N GLY A 58 9.57 -0.85 -2.27
CA GLY A 58 8.39 -1.67 -1.99
C GLY A 58 7.40 -0.98 -1.05
N TYR A 59 6.67 -1.79 -0.30
CA TYR A 59 5.78 -1.34 0.78
C TYR A 59 5.74 -2.39 1.90
N TYR A 60 5.34 -1.93 3.07
CA TYR A 60 5.14 -2.74 4.26
C TYR A 60 3.67 -2.81 4.63
N THR A 61 3.25 -3.95 5.16
CA THR A 61 1.99 -4.10 5.89
C THR A 61 2.25 -4.61 7.30
N LEU A 62 1.37 -4.27 8.22
CA LEU A 62 1.39 -4.72 9.60
C LEU A 62 0.02 -5.28 9.98
N SER A 63 0.02 -6.48 10.56
CA SER A 63 -1.17 -7.07 11.15
C SER A 63 -1.45 -6.51 12.55
N GLU A 64 -2.71 -6.55 12.99
CA GLU A 64 -3.11 -6.26 14.37
C GLU A 64 -2.40 -7.22 15.33
N GLU A 65 -2.13 -6.74 16.53
CA GLU A 65 -1.83 -7.57 17.69
C GLU A 65 -3.13 -7.90 18.41
N ASN A 66 -3.39 -9.18 18.65
CA ASN A 66 -4.45 -9.60 19.56
C ASN A 66 -3.89 -10.54 20.62
N ASP A 67 -4.69 -10.82 21.66
CA ASP A 67 -4.30 -11.56 22.87
C ASP A 67 -3.59 -12.92 22.63
N GLN A 68 -3.57 -13.41 21.39
CA GLN A 68 -2.99 -14.71 21.00
C GLN A 68 -1.95 -14.62 19.88
N LYS A 69 -1.74 -13.47 19.24
CA LYS A 69 -0.84 -13.34 18.07
C LYS A 69 -0.06 -12.04 18.08
N LEU A 70 1.27 -12.19 17.98
CA LEU A 70 2.17 -11.08 17.73
C LEU A 70 1.91 -10.47 16.34
N PRO A 71 2.10 -9.16 16.17
CA PRO A 71 1.92 -8.51 14.88
C PRO A 71 3.02 -8.95 13.91
N HIS A 72 2.64 -9.15 12.64
CA HIS A 72 3.52 -9.55 11.57
C HIS A 72 3.81 -8.35 10.65
N LEU A 73 5.07 -7.93 10.60
CA LEU A 73 5.54 -6.95 9.63
C LEU A 73 5.96 -7.67 8.33
N MET A 74 5.20 -7.44 7.26
CA MET A 74 5.46 -8.03 5.94
C MET A 74 6.04 -6.98 5.00
N PHE A 75 7.03 -7.36 4.19
CA PHE A 75 7.61 -6.51 3.15
C PHE A 75 7.34 -7.07 1.76
N TYR A 76 6.87 -6.20 0.87
CA TYR A 76 6.57 -6.51 -0.52
C TYR A 76 7.48 -5.71 -1.43
N GLN A 77 8.47 -6.38 -2.00
CA GLN A 77 9.43 -5.77 -2.90
C GLN A 77 8.78 -5.39 -4.24
N ARG A 78 9.03 -4.17 -4.70
CA ARG A 78 8.65 -3.71 -6.04
C ARG A 78 9.42 -4.51 -7.09
N LYS A 79 8.72 -5.03 -8.11
CA LYS A 79 9.39 -5.68 -9.23
C LYS A 79 10.08 -4.64 -10.10
N LYS A 80 11.32 -4.93 -10.53
CA LYS A 80 12.00 -4.10 -11.53
C LYS A 80 11.29 -4.31 -12.87
N GLY A 81 10.57 -3.30 -13.36
CA GLY A 81 9.89 -3.33 -14.65
C GLY A 81 8.52 -2.64 -14.74
N ASP A 82 7.96 -2.17 -13.61
CA ASP A 82 6.71 -1.39 -13.53
C ASP A 82 6.92 0.13 -13.68
#